data_AF-A0A8C5Z395-F1
#
_entry.id   AF-A0A8C5Z395-F1
#
_cell.length_a   1.000
_cell.length_b   1.000
_cell.length_c   1.000
_cell.angle_alpha   90.00
_cell.angle_beta   90.00
_cell.angle_gamma   90.00
#
_symmetry.space_group_name_H-M   'P 1'
#
loop_
_entity.id
_entity.type
_entity.pdbx_description
1 polymer ?
#
loop_
_entity_poly.entity_id
_entity_poly.type
_entity_poly.pdbx_seq_one_letter_code
_entity_poly.pdbx_strand_id
1 'polypeptide(L)'
;MNVKGMAIVLAVICATITEGFPMFKGGRCLCIGPGVKAVKFTEIEKASVIYPSNSCNKTEVIITLKAHKGQRCLNPRSKQASFIIKQVERKNFLKYRNK
;
A
#
# COMPACT_ATOMS: atom_id res chain seq x y z
N MET A 1 2.36 -14.20 -53.85
CA MET A 1 2.47 -13.80 -52.43
C MET A 1 3.31 -14.85 -51.71
N ASN A 2 4.55 -14.52 -51.37
CA ASN A 2 5.50 -15.48 -50.81
C ASN A 2 5.13 -15.77 -49.35
N VAL A 3 4.68 -17.00 -49.07
CA VAL A 3 4.37 -17.50 -47.71
C VAL A 3 5.47 -17.21 -46.70
N LYS A 4 6.73 -17.16 -47.17
CA LYS A 4 7.90 -16.79 -46.37
C LYS A 4 7.86 -15.33 -45.89
N GLY A 5 7.44 -14.39 -46.74
CA GLY A 5 7.32 -12.98 -46.39
C GLY A 5 6.18 -12.72 -45.40
N MET A 6 5.07 -13.44 -45.56
CA MET A 6 3.94 -13.39 -44.64
C MET A 6 4.33 -13.89 -43.23
N ALA A 7 5.12 -14.97 -43.14
CA ALA A 7 5.60 -15.50 -41.87
C ALA A 7 6.55 -14.54 -41.15
N ILE A 8 7.41 -13.83 -41.88
CA ILE A 8 8.34 -12.85 -41.32
C ILE A 8 7.57 -11.64 -40.76
N VAL A 9 6.58 -11.15 -41.50
CA VAL A 9 5.73 -10.04 -41.03
C VAL A 9 4.95 -10.44 -39.78
N LEU A 10 4.42 -11.66 -39.74
CA LEU A 10 3.67 -12.16 -38.58
C LEU A 10 4.57 -12.29 -37.33
N ALA A 11 5.81 -12.77 -37.49
CA ALA A 11 6.76 -12.90 -36.39
C ALA A 11 7.18 -11.55 -35.78
N VAL A 12 7.36 -10.52 -36.63
CA VAL A 12 7.68 -9.16 -36.17
C VAL A 12 6.51 -8.53 -35.40
N ILE A 13 5.28 -8.79 -35.83
CA ILE A 13 4.07 -8.30 -35.13
C ILE A 13 3.93 -8.98 -33.76
N CYS A 14 4.21 -10.27 -33.63
CA CYS A 14 4.15 -10.94 -32.32
C CYS A 14 5.19 -10.41 -31.33
N ALA A 15 6.38 -10.01 -31.78
CA ALA A 15 7.43 -9.47 -30.92
C ALA A 15 7.14 -8.05 -30.39
N THR A 16 6.30 -7.26 -31.07
CA THR A 16 5.93 -5.91 -30.60
C THR A 16 4.73 -5.91 -29.66
N ILE A 17 3.94 -6.99 -29.62
CA ILE A 17 2.80 -7.14 -28.70
C ILE A 17 3.24 -7.70 -27.33
N THR A 18 4.46 -8.22 -27.22
CA THR A 18 5.04 -8.72 -25.96
C THR A 18 5.57 -7.62 -25.03
N GLU A 19 5.49 -6.35 -25.43
CA GLU A 19 5.67 -5.20 -24.53
C GLU A 19 4.50 -5.22 -23.54
N GLY A 20 4.66 -6.04 -22.49
CA GLY A 20 3.63 -6.35 -21.51
C GLY A 20 3.07 -5.07 -20.92
N PHE A 21 1.78 -4.84 -21.16
CA PHE A 21 1.01 -3.88 -20.37
C PHE A 21 1.28 -4.17 -18.90
N PRO A 22 1.72 -3.19 -18.08
CA PRO A 22 1.84 -3.38 -16.64
C PRO A 22 0.42 -3.44 -16.06
N MET A 23 -0.23 -4.59 -16.22
CA MET A 23 -1.65 -4.79 -15.93
C MET A 23 -1.97 -4.81 -14.43
N PHE A 24 -0.97 -4.60 -13.57
CA PHE A 24 -1.17 -4.49 -12.13
C PHE A 24 -0.57 -3.19 -11.59
N LYS A 25 -1.20 -2.06 -11.94
CA LYS A 25 -1.15 -0.82 -11.12
C LYS A 25 -1.93 -0.93 -9.80
N GLY A 26 -2.38 -2.14 -9.44
CA GLY A 26 -2.86 -2.45 -8.11
C GLY A 26 -1.66 -2.71 -7.21
N GLY A 27 -1.08 -1.65 -6.65
CA GLY A 27 -0.07 -1.80 -5.62
C GLY A 27 -0.54 -2.75 -4.51
N ARG A 28 0.34 -3.66 -4.06
CA ARG A 28 0.08 -4.59 -2.95
C ARG A 28 0.10 -3.83 -1.61
N CYS A 29 -1.00 -3.14 -1.34
CA CYS A 29 -1.26 -2.52 -0.06
C CYS A 29 -1.44 -3.58 1.05
N LEU A 30 -0.98 -3.29 2.26
CA LEU A 30 -1.05 -4.22 3.41
C LEU A 30 -2.49 -4.37 3.91
N CYS A 31 -3.31 -3.33 3.76
CA CYS A 31 -4.71 -3.34 4.16
C CYS A 31 -5.64 -3.73 3.00
N ILE A 32 -6.33 -4.84 3.20
CA ILE A 32 -7.41 -5.31 2.32
C ILE A 32 -8.70 -4.60 2.75
N GLY A 33 -9.16 -3.66 1.92
CA GLY A 33 -10.43 -2.93 2.13
C GLY A 33 -10.33 -1.65 2.99
N PRO A 34 -11.48 -1.04 3.33
CA PRO A 34 -11.56 0.29 3.93
C PRO A 34 -11.14 0.37 5.41
N GLY A 35 -10.74 -0.74 6.03
CA GLY A 35 -10.33 -0.80 7.43
C GLY A 35 -11.49 -0.56 8.43
N VAL A 36 -11.18 -0.64 9.72
CA VAL A 36 -12.12 -0.33 10.80
C VAL A 36 -12.14 1.17 11.10
N LYS A 37 -13.30 1.70 11.49
CA LYS A 37 -13.44 3.14 11.78
C LYS A 37 -12.76 3.54 13.08
N ALA A 38 -12.83 2.68 14.11
CA ALA A 38 -12.31 2.93 15.44
C ALA A 38 -11.81 1.65 16.09
N VAL A 39 -10.84 1.79 16.98
CA VAL A 39 -10.24 0.71 17.77
C VAL A 39 -10.14 1.19 19.22
N LYS A 40 -10.38 0.31 20.20
CA LYS A 40 -10.23 0.66 21.62
C LYS A 40 -8.76 0.98 21.92
N PHE A 41 -8.49 2.19 22.41
CA PHE A 41 -7.12 2.65 22.71
C PHE A 41 -6.37 1.77 23.72
N THR A 42 -7.09 1.16 24.66
CA THR A 42 -6.52 0.26 25.68
C THR A 42 -5.88 -0.99 25.07
N GLU A 43 -6.39 -1.43 23.93
CA GLU A 43 -5.91 -2.62 23.23
C GLU A 43 -4.80 -2.31 22.22
N ILE A 44 -4.39 -1.05 22.05
CA ILE A 44 -3.36 -0.66 21.08
C ILE A 44 -1.97 -0.91 21.68
N GLU A 45 -1.17 -1.71 21.01
CA GLU A 45 0.24 -1.95 21.34
C GLU A 45 1.15 -1.00 20.56
N LYS A 46 0.96 -0.96 19.24
CA LYS A 46 1.78 -0.18 18.32
C LYS A 46 0.92 0.40 17.21
N ALA A 47 1.24 1.61 16.79
CA ALA A 47 0.66 2.24 15.62
C ALA A 47 1.77 2.52 14.59
N SER A 48 1.55 2.09 13.36
CA SER A 48 2.45 2.30 12.23
C SER A 48 1.70 2.98 11.10
N VAL A 49 2.26 4.07 10.58
CA VAL A 49 1.71 4.82 9.46
C VAL A 49 2.59 4.55 8.25
N ILE A 50 1.99 4.04 7.18
CA ILE A 50 2.65 3.78 5.91
C ILE A 50 2.14 4.81 4.91
N TYR A 51 3.05 5.62 4.40
CA TYR A 51 2.75 6.63 3.39
C TYR A 51 2.70 5.98 2.00
N PRO A 52 1.97 6.60 1.04
CA PRO A 52 1.88 6.09 -0.31
C PRO A 52 3.25 5.95 -0.94
N SER A 53 3.46 4.83 -1.65
CA SER A 53 4.71 4.47 -2.32
C SER A 53 4.39 3.78 -3.65
N ASN A 54 5.41 3.46 -4.45
CA ASN A 54 5.25 2.78 -5.74
C ASN A 54 4.49 1.44 -5.62
N SER A 55 4.53 0.85 -4.41
CA SER A 55 3.82 -0.39 -4.06
C SER A 55 2.40 -0.19 -3.53
N CYS A 56 1.98 1.02 -3.13
CA CYS A 56 0.63 1.28 -2.63
C CYS A 56 0.31 2.78 -2.72
N ASN A 57 -0.74 3.13 -3.48
CA ASN A 57 -1.09 4.54 -3.73
C ASN A 57 -1.88 5.21 -2.57
N LYS A 58 -2.14 4.49 -1.47
CA LYS A 58 -2.92 4.99 -0.34
C LYS A 58 -2.10 5.01 0.95
N THR A 59 -2.36 5.99 1.80
CA THR A 59 -1.84 6.00 3.17
C THR A 59 -2.56 4.93 4.00
N GLU A 60 -1.81 4.10 4.70
CA GLU A 60 -2.33 3.02 5.53
C GLU A 60 -1.95 3.26 6.99
N VAL A 61 -2.93 3.11 7.90
CA VAL A 61 -2.70 3.17 9.34
C VAL A 61 -2.91 1.79 9.91
N ILE A 62 -1.82 1.13 10.29
CA ILE A 62 -1.82 -0.23 10.83
C ILE A 62 -1.67 -0.15 12.34
N ILE A 63 -2.61 -0.76 13.05
CA ILE A 63 -2.61 -0.91 14.50
C ILE A 63 -2.32 -2.35 14.86
N THR A 64 -1.26 -2.56 15.62
CA THR A 64 -1.00 -3.83 16.28
C THR A 64 -1.72 -3.82 17.62
N LEU A 65 -2.60 -4.80 17.82
CA LEU A 65 -3.35 -4.96 19.06
C LEU A 65 -2.56 -5.81 20.05
N LYS A 66 -2.69 -5.47 21.35
CA LYS A 66 -2.20 -6.26 22.47
C LYS A 66 -2.95 -7.60 22.53
N ALA A 67 -2.27 -8.63 23.06
CA ALA A 67 -2.82 -9.97 23.30
C ALA A 67 -3.07 -10.83 22.05
N HIS A 68 -2.14 -10.83 21.09
CA HIS A 68 -2.18 -11.70 19.89
C HIS A 68 -3.43 -11.53 19.00
N LYS A 69 -4.20 -10.45 19.18
CA LYS A 69 -5.40 -10.13 18.37
C LYS A 69 -5.09 -9.71 16.92
N GLY A 70 -3.83 -9.77 16.53
CA GLY A 70 -3.35 -9.48 15.18
C GLY A 70 -3.24 -7.99 14.87
N GLN A 71 -3.06 -7.72 13.59
CA GLN A 71 -2.98 -6.36 13.05
C GLN A 71 -4.35 -5.96 12.49
N ARG A 72 -4.74 -4.72 12.74
CA ARG A 72 -5.96 -4.12 12.21
C ARG A 72 -5.63 -2.82 11.49
N CYS A 73 -6.24 -2.62 10.34
CA CYS A 73 -6.11 -1.38 9.59
C CYS A 73 -7.20 -0.40 9.99
N LEU A 74 -6.82 0.84 10.28
CA LEU A 74 -7.77 1.94 10.40
C LEU A 74 -7.96 2.65 9.07
N ASN A 75 -9.17 3.16 8.86
CA ASN A 75 -9.43 4.08 7.77
C ASN A 75 -8.68 5.41 8.03
N PRO A 76 -7.78 5.86 7.14
CA PRO A 76 -7.05 7.12 7.31
C PRO A 76 -7.95 8.36 7.38
N ARG A 77 -9.20 8.28 6.86
CA ARG A 77 -10.18 9.38 6.93
C ARG A 77 -10.91 9.47 8.29
N SER A 78 -10.72 8.50 9.19
CA SER A 78 -11.34 8.53 10.52
C SER A 78 -10.68 9.57 11.43
N LYS A 79 -11.48 10.21 12.31
CA LYS A 79 -10.96 11.15 13.34
C LYS A 79 -9.86 10.51 14.21
N GLN A 80 -10.05 9.24 14.59
CA GLN A 80 -9.07 8.49 15.38
C GLN A 80 -7.75 8.28 14.61
N ALA A 81 -7.81 7.96 13.32
CA ALA A 81 -6.62 7.76 12.49
C ALA A 81 -5.82 9.07 12.35
N SER A 82 -6.50 10.20 12.09
CA SER A 82 -5.85 11.52 12.02
C SER A 82 -5.11 11.87 13.32
N PHE A 83 -5.71 11.58 14.48
CA PHE A 83 -5.05 11.80 15.77
C PHE A 83 -3.81 10.93 15.94
N ILE A 84 -3.89 9.65 15.60
CA ILE A 84 -2.76 8.71 15.68
C ILE A 84 -1.62 9.14 14.75
N ILE A 85 -1.92 9.55 13.52
CA ILE A 85 -0.92 10.04 12.56
C ILE A 85 -0.15 11.22 13.16
N LYS A 86 -0.85 12.23 13.68
CA LYS A 86 -0.22 13.40 14.32
C LYS A 86 0.68 13.01 15.50
N GLN A 87 0.27 12.04 16.31
CA GLN A 87 1.07 11.56 17.43
C GLN A 87 2.33 10.81 16.98
N VAL A 88 2.22 9.99 15.93
CA VAL A 88 3.36 9.29 15.34
C VAL A 88 4.35 10.28 14.72
N GLU A 89 3.86 11.28 13.98
CA GLU A 89 4.69 12.35 13.41
C GLU A 89 5.43 13.15 14.48
N ARG A 90 4.74 13.54 15.56
CA ARG A 90 5.37 14.22 16.71
C ARG A 90 6.45 13.36 17.36
N LYS A 91 6.19 12.07 17.57
CA LYS A 91 7.19 11.15 18.11
C LYS A 91 8.41 11.00 17.19
N ASN A 92 8.20 10.92 15.88
CA ASN A 92 9.29 10.87 14.90
C ASN A 92 10.12 12.16 14.91
N PHE A 93 9.47 13.32 14.98
CA PHE A 93 10.16 14.61 15.09
C PHE A 93 11.01 14.70 16.36
N LEU A 94 10.46 14.32 17.52
CA LEU A 94 11.21 14.26 18.77
C LEU A 94 12.37 13.28 18.71
N LYS A 95 12.19 12.14 18.03
CA LYS A 95 13.27 11.16 17.83
C LYS A 95 14.42 11.72 16.99
N TYR A 96 14.11 12.51 15.95
CA TYR A 96 15.12 13.18 15.14
C TYR A 96 15.84 14.28 15.93
N ARG A 97 15.13 15.03 16.79
CA ARG A 97 15.71 16.10 17.61
C ARG A 97 16.66 15.58 18.71
N ASN A 98 16.40 14.39 19.23
CA ASN A 98 17.21 13.76 20.29
C ASN A 98 18.37 12.90 19.75
N LYS A 99 18.62 12.92 18.44
CA LYS A 99 19.71 12.19 17.77
C LYS A 99 20.76 13.19 17.29
#